data_AF-D7FFA0-F1
#
_entry.id   AF-D7FFA0-F1
#
_cell.length_a   1.000
_cell.length_b   1.000
_cell.length_c   1.000
_cell.angle_alpha   90.00
_cell.angle_beta   90.00
_cell.angle_gamma   90.00
#
_symmetry.space_group_name_H-M   'P 1'
#
loop_
_entity.id
_entity.type
_entity.pdbx_description
1 polymer ?
#
loop_
_entity_poly.entity_id
_entity_poly.type
_entity_poly.pdbx_seq_one_letter_code
_entity_poly.pdbx_strand_id
1 'polypeptide(L)'
;MTNDKILRAKCINGELDRVKRALLVHFGGYSVLLDIILYQTNKDNVKILAILSVKNSFRERFTETPYWKLKLLQSPVTSHIKVFMITPDNDDEISFKDKPKKARIVMEHE
;
A
#
# COMPACT_ATOMS: atom_id res chain seq x y z
N MET A 1 -21.09 -1.49 7.72
CA MET A 1 -20.61 -2.86 7.49
C MET A 1 -21.21 -3.35 6.18
N THR A 2 -20.42 -3.84 5.23
CA THR A 2 -20.97 -4.36 3.97
C THR A 2 -21.52 -5.77 4.20
N ASN A 3 -22.73 -6.06 3.70
CA ASN A 3 -23.41 -7.36 3.86
C ASN A 3 -22.98 -8.38 2.79
N ASP A 4 -21.83 -8.16 2.15
CA ASP A 4 -21.39 -8.97 1.03
C ASP A 4 -20.80 -10.28 1.53
N LYS A 5 -21.64 -11.32 1.62
CA LYS A 5 -21.28 -12.67 2.09
C LYS A 5 -20.64 -13.54 1.01
N ILE A 6 -20.58 -13.07 -0.24
CA ILE A 6 -20.09 -13.83 -1.39
C ILE A 6 -19.10 -12.95 -2.15
N LEU A 7 -17.83 -13.36 -2.18
CA LEU A 7 -16.81 -12.73 -3.03
C LEU A 7 -17.12 -13.03 -4.49
N ARG A 8 -17.97 -12.22 -5.12
CA ARG A 8 -18.21 -12.28 -6.57
C ARG A 8 -17.11 -11.51 -7.28
N ALA A 9 -16.56 -12.09 -8.35
CA ALA A 9 -15.70 -11.35 -9.26
C ALA A 9 -16.55 -10.23 -9.90
N LYS A 10 -16.37 -9.01 -9.41
CA LYS A 10 -17.02 -7.84 -9.99
C LYS A 10 -16.30 -7.55 -11.31
N CYS A 11 -17.04 -7.39 -12.41
CA CYS A 11 -16.48 -6.87 -13.65
C CYS A 11 -15.98 -5.45 -13.38
N ILE A 12 -14.66 -5.32 -13.25
CA ILE A 12 -14.00 -4.04 -13.08
C ILE A 12 -13.89 -3.40 -14.47
N ASN A 13 -14.03 -2.08 -14.59
CA ASN A 13 -13.89 -1.41 -15.89
C ASN A 13 -12.46 -1.59 -16.44
N GLY A 14 -12.26 -1.38 -17.74
CA GLY A 14 -10.97 -1.65 -18.40
C GLY A 14 -9.81 -0.84 -17.82
N GLU A 15 -10.07 0.38 -17.33
CA GLU A 15 -9.06 1.22 -16.68
C GLU A 15 -8.61 0.64 -15.33
N LEU A 16 -9.55 0.26 -14.47
CA LEU A 16 -9.25 -0.32 -13.16
C LEU A 16 -8.62 -1.72 -13.28
N ASP A 17 -8.94 -2.50 -14.31
CA ASP A 17 -8.23 -3.75 -14.61
C ASP A 17 -6.75 -3.47 -14.96
N ARG A 18 -6.49 -2.42 -15.75
CA ARG A 18 -5.12 -1.97 -16.06
C ARG A 18 -4.38 -1.50 -14.80
N VAL A 19 -5.04 -0.72 -13.93
CA VAL A 19 -4.48 -0.30 -12.62
C VAL A 19 -4.12 -1.53 -11.78
N LYS A 20 -5.03 -2.50 -11.68
CA LYS A 20 -4.83 -3.73 -10.91
C LYS A 20 -3.62 -4.52 -11.44
N ARG A 21 -3.47 -4.63 -12.76
CA ARG A 21 -2.33 -5.31 -13.40
C ARG A 21 -1.02 -4.55 -13.21
N ALA A 22 -1.04 -3.21 -13.29
CA ALA A 22 0.15 -2.38 -13.07
C ALA A 22 0.68 -2.46 -11.63
N LEU A 23 -0.19 -2.76 -10.68
CA LEU A 23 0.15 -2.96 -9.27
C LEU A 23 0.49 -4.42 -8.93
N LEU A 24 0.24 -5.37 -9.85
CA LEU A 24 0.34 -6.79 -9.55
C LEU A 24 1.79 -7.18 -9.24
N VAL A 25 2.04 -7.51 -7.98
CA VAL A 25 3.29 -8.15 -7.54
C VAL A 25 3.03 -9.65 -7.47
N HIS A 26 3.68 -10.42 -8.35
CA HIS A 26 3.64 -11.87 -8.26
C HIS A 26 4.45 -12.35 -7.05
N PHE A 27 3.77 -12.68 -5.96
CA PHE A 27 4.37 -13.33 -4.80
C PHE A 27 3.55 -14.56 -4.41
N GLY A 28 3.79 -15.67 -5.12
CA GLY A 28 2.96 -16.87 -5.00
C GLY A 28 1.51 -16.61 -5.40
N GLY A 29 0.56 -16.99 -4.53
CA GLY A 29 -0.89 -16.83 -4.73
C GLY A 29 -1.53 -15.60 -4.09
N TYR A 30 -0.73 -14.64 -3.60
CA TYR A 30 -1.23 -13.48 -2.84
C TYR A 30 -1.23 -12.20 -3.67
N SER A 31 -2.22 -11.34 -3.43
CA SER A 31 -2.33 -10.00 -4.04
C SER A 31 -2.24 -8.91 -2.96
N VAL A 32 -1.78 -7.73 -3.36
CA VAL A 32 -1.65 -6.58 -2.46
C VAL A 32 -3.05 -6.00 -2.17
N LEU A 33 -3.39 -5.81 -0.90
CA LEU A 33 -4.54 -5.01 -0.46
C LEU A 33 -3.99 -3.65 -0.04
N LEU A 34 -4.37 -2.59 -0.75
CA LEU A 34 -3.98 -1.22 -0.48
C LEU A 34 -5.22 -0.36 -0.35
N ASP A 35 -5.14 0.67 0.50
CA ASP A 35 -6.30 1.51 0.80
C ASP A 35 -6.59 2.48 -0.34
N ILE A 36 -5.59 3.28 -0.74
CA ILE A 36 -5.75 4.29 -1.80
C ILE A 36 -4.56 4.26 -2.76
N ILE A 37 -4.86 4.32 -4.06
CA ILE A 37 -3.87 4.30 -5.14
C ILE A 37 -3.95 5.62 -5.90
N LEU A 38 -2.82 6.31 -6.01
CA LEU A 38 -2.65 7.47 -6.88
C LEU A 38 -1.99 7.01 -8.18
N TYR A 39 -2.67 7.20 -9.29
CA TYR A 39 -2.19 6.83 -10.62
C TYR A 39 -2.49 7.92 -11.63
N GLN A 40 -1.69 7.93 -12.70
CA GLN A 40 -1.90 8.74 -13.88
C GLN A 40 -2.34 7.85 -15.02
N THR A 41 -3.34 8.30 -15.77
CA THR A 41 -3.82 7.65 -16.99
C THR A 41 -3.51 8.52 -18.20
N ASN A 42 -2.97 7.92 -19.27
CA ASN A 42 -2.79 8.59 -20.56
C ASN A 42 -3.17 7.61 -21.67
N LYS A 43 -4.33 7.84 -22.31
CA LYS A 43 -4.94 7.01 -23.36
C LYS A 43 -4.97 5.52 -23.00
N ASP A 44 -3.86 4.82 -23.25
CA ASP A 44 -3.70 3.38 -23.05
C ASP A 44 -2.71 2.98 -21.95
N ASN A 45 -2.02 3.94 -21.34
CA ASN A 45 -1.03 3.70 -20.31
C ASN A 45 -1.52 4.13 -18.94
N VAL A 46 -1.33 3.25 -17.96
CA VAL A 46 -1.54 3.53 -16.54
C VAL A 46 -0.18 3.52 -15.85
N LYS A 47 0.13 4.59 -15.14
CA LYS A 47 1.33 4.69 -14.30
C LYS A 47 0.93 4.91 -12.86
N ILE A 48 1.31 3.99 -11.98
CA ILE A 48 1.09 4.16 -10.54
C ILE A 48 2.15 5.12 -10.00
N LEU A 49 1.71 6.17 -9.32
CA LEU A 49 2.60 7.17 -8.74
C LEU A 49 2.89 6.86 -7.28
N ALA A 50 1.82 6.61 -6.52
CA ALA A 50 1.92 6.39 -5.10
C ALA A 50 0.80 5.51 -4.56
N ILE A 51 1.08 4.93 -3.41
CA ILE A 51 0.18 4.14 -2.60
C ILE A 51 0.08 4.84 -1.25
N LEU A 52 -1.15 5.08 -0.80
CA LEU A 52 -1.41 5.58 0.54
C LEU A 52 -2.01 4.44 1.36
N SER A 53 -1.26 3.98 2.35
CA SER A 53 -1.74 3.02 3.34
C SER A 53 -2.22 3.78 4.56
N VAL A 54 -3.53 3.78 4.79
CA VAL A 54 -4.19 4.52 5.85
C VAL A 54 -4.45 3.60 7.01
N LYS A 55 -3.79 3.84 8.14
CA LYS A 55 -3.94 3.04 9.35
C LYS A 55 -4.44 3.92 10.48
N ASN A 56 -5.51 3.48 11.15
CA ASN A 56 -6.04 4.21 12.31
C ASN A 56 -5.19 3.99 13.59
N SER A 57 -4.51 2.84 13.65
CA SER A 57 -3.59 2.40 14.71
C SER A 57 -2.64 1.37 14.11
N PHE A 58 -1.40 1.30 14.57
CA PHE A 58 -0.37 0.42 14.01
C PHE A 58 -0.54 -1.04 14.47
N ARG A 59 -0.98 -1.29 15.72
CA ARG A 59 -1.34 -2.63 16.26
C ARG A 59 -0.38 -3.75 15.78
N GLU A 60 -0.81 -4.99 15.61
CA GLU A 60 0.03 -6.07 15.06
C GLU A 60 0.31 -5.93 13.54
N ARG A 61 -0.23 -4.91 12.86
CA ARG A 61 -0.22 -4.77 11.39
C ARG A 61 0.74 -3.70 10.87
N PHE A 62 1.66 -3.19 11.69
CA PHE A 62 2.58 -2.13 11.29
C PHE A 62 3.59 -2.55 10.24
N THR A 63 3.98 -3.83 10.20
CA THR A 63 4.97 -4.36 9.25
C THR A 63 4.42 -4.57 7.84
N GLU A 64 3.11 -4.51 7.65
CA GLU A 64 2.47 -4.79 6.36
C GLU A 64 2.87 -3.78 5.27
N THR A 65 2.79 -2.47 5.58
CA THR A 65 3.11 -1.41 4.63
C THR A 65 4.59 -1.40 4.25
N PRO A 66 5.55 -1.49 5.20
CA PRO A 66 6.97 -1.65 4.87
C PRO A 66 7.26 -2.92 4.08
N TYR A 67 6.63 -4.04 4.43
CA TYR A 67 6.79 -5.30 3.70
C TYR A 67 6.42 -5.14 2.22
N TRP A 68 5.27 -4.53 1.93
CA TRP A 68 4.85 -4.29 0.55
C TRP A 68 5.74 -3.28 -0.17
N LYS A 69 6.23 -2.24 0.51
CA LYS A 69 7.24 -1.35 -0.08
C LYS A 69 8.49 -2.13 -0.51
N LEU A 70 9.00 -3.02 0.34
CA LEU A 70 10.14 -3.89 -0.01
C LEU A 70 9.82 -4.78 -1.21
N LYS A 71 8.60 -5.33 -1.28
CA LYS A 71 8.17 -6.14 -2.44
C LYS A 71 8.08 -5.34 -3.74
N LEU A 72 7.57 -4.12 -3.69
CA LEU A 72 7.51 -3.24 -4.86
C LEU A 72 8.92 -2.86 -5.35
N LEU A 73 9.87 -2.68 -4.43
CA LEU A 73 11.28 -2.41 -4.74
C LEU A 73 12.00 -3.57 -5.42
N GLN A 74 11.54 -4.82 -5.26
CA GLN A 74 12.18 -5.99 -5.86
C GLN A 74 12.04 -6.07 -7.39
N SER A 75 11.09 -5.34 -7.98
CA SER A 75 10.88 -5.32 -9.44
C SER A 75 11.17 -3.93 -10.00
N PRO A 76 11.99 -3.80 -11.06
CA PRO A 76 12.21 -2.52 -11.74
C PRO A 76 10.90 -1.86 -12.18
N VAL A 77 9.89 -2.67 -12.56
CA VAL A 77 8.58 -2.21 -13.04
C VAL A 77 7.80 -1.49 -11.94
N THR A 78 7.91 -1.90 -10.68
CA THR A 78 7.12 -1.33 -9.56
C THR A 78 7.96 -0.52 -8.57
N SER A 79 9.29 -0.54 -8.71
CA SER A 79 10.24 0.11 -7.78
C SER A 79 10.03 1.62 -7.63
N HIS A 80 9.55 2.26 -8.70
CA HIS A 80 9.29 3.70 -8.76
C HIS A 80 8.06 4.14 -7.92
N ILE A 81 7.24 3.20 -7.47
CA ILE A 81 6.01 3.51 -6.75
C ILE A 81 6.37 3.98 -5.32
N LYS A 82 5.93 5.20 -4.98
CA LYS A 82 6.04 5.72 -3.62
C LYS A 82 5.00 5.07 -2.72
N VAL A 83 5.37 4.75 -1.48
CA VAL A 83 4.43 4.19 -0.49
C VAL A 83 4.46 5.10 0.71
N PHE A 84 3.30 5.68 1.04
CA PHE A 84 3.11 6.53 2.20
C PHE A 84 2.25 5.79 3.22
N MET A 85 2.62 5.93 4.48
CA MET A 85 1.83 5.46 5.61
C MET A 85 1.20 6.67 6.28
N ILE A 86 -0.13 6.71 6.33
CA ILE A 86 -0.91 7.82 6.90
C ILE A 86 -1.61 7.30 8.13
N THR A 87 -1.43 7.98 9.26
CA THR A 87 -2.10 7.66 10.53
C THR A 87 -2.47 8.95 11.27
N PRO A 88 -3.60 8.98 12.00
CA PRO A 88 -3.88 10.03 12.97
C PRO A 88 -3.03 9.92 14.24
N ASP A 89 -2.26 8.84 14.42
CA ASP A 89 -1.41 8.57 15.60
C ASP A 89 -2.19 8.57 16.93
N ASN A 90 -3.38 7.97 16.95
CA ASN A 90 -4.26 7.96 18.13
C ASN A 90 -3.64 7.30 19.38
N ASP A 91 -2.62 6.44 19.20
CA ASP A 91 -2.00 5.62 20.25
C ASP A 91 -0.56 6.10 20.59
N ASP A 92 -0.18 7.31 20.17
CA ASP A 92 1.16 7.91 20.31
C ASP A 92 2.30 6.98 19.84
N GLU A 93 2.05 6.18 18.80
CA GLU A 93 2.94 5.11 18.35
C GLU A 93 4.14 5.65 17.56
N ILE A 94 4.02 6.85 16.98
CA ILE A 94 5.14 7.52 16.32
C ILE A 94 6.06 8.11 17.39
N SER A 95 7.31 7.63 17.40
CA SER A 95 8.35 8.17 18.28
C SER A 95 9.52 8.68 17.45
N PHE A 96 10.06 9.84 17.86
CA PHE A 96 11.23 10.45 17.24
C PHE A 96 12.52 9.91 17.88
N LYS A 97 13.64 10.19 17.21
CA LYS A 97 14.98 9.65 17.50
C LYS A 97 15.37 9.68 18.99
N ASP A 98 14.92 10.68 19.73
CA ASP A 98 15.32 10.93 21.11
C ASP A 98 14.60 10.06 22.15
N LYS A 99 13.45 9.44 21.81
CA LYS A 99 12.67 8.57 22.71
C LYS A 99 12.10 7.34 21.98
N PRO A 100 12.95 6.43 21.47
CA PRO A 100 12.48 5.33 20.64
C PRO A 100 11.70 4.28 21.45
N LYS A 101 10.58 3.79 20.89
CA LYS A 101 9.87 2.62 21.41
C LYS A 101 10.56 1.30 21.01
N LYS A 102 10.31 0.21 21.77
CA LYS A 102 10.94 -1.11 21.56
C LYS A 102 10.58 -1.75 20.21
N ALA A 103 9.30 -1.70 19.84
CA ALA A 103 8.86 -2.02 18.48
C ALA A 103 8.94 -0.74 17.64
N ARG A 104 9.71 -0.78 16.54
CA ARG A 104 9.92 0.41 15.70
C ARG A 104 10.10 0.04 14.23
N ILE A 105 9.61 0.92 13.37
CA ILE A 105 9.98 0.99 11.96
C ILE A 105 10.84 2.25 11.83
N VAL A 106 11.99 2.13 11.17
CA VAL A 106 12.79 3.30 10.79
C VAL A 106 12.24 3.79 9.47
N MET A 107 11.69 5.00 9.47
CA MET A 107 11.27 5.68 8.24
C MET A 107 12.33 6.69 7.83
N GLU A 108 12.57 6.78 6.53
CA GLU A 108 13.42 7.82 5.95
C GLU A 108 12.73 9.18 6.10
N HIS A 109 13.51 10.21 6.40
CA HIS A 109 13.05 11.59 6.38
C HIS A 109 13.26 12.12 4.96
N GLU A 110 12.18 12.33 4.19
CA GLU A 110 12.22 13.11 2.93
C GLU A 110 12.33 14.61 3.21
#